data_AF-A0A0F9MN91-F1
#
_entry.id   AF-A0A0F9MN91-F1
#
_cell.length_a   1.000
_cell.length_b   1.000
_cell.length_c   1.000
_cell.angle_alpha   90.00
_cell.angle_beta   90.00
_cell.angle_gamma   90.00
#
_symmetry.space_group_name_H-M   'P 1'
#
loop_
_entity.id
_entity.type
_entity.pdbx_description
1 polymer ?
#
loop_
_entity_poly.entity_id
_entity_poly.type
_entity_poly.pdbx_seq_one_letter_code
_entity_poly.pdbx_strand_id
1 'polypeptide(L)'
;MKIKVLRLILFLIILLLPFGFLISTVAPDLRASAVDTFVPYESSSELTLDGVADEAAWAAATTLIVTTIGGDLSLTQITLKAVYTDTNIYIFASWADSTFSITRGRYNVSGYVYDEHLVKGGSEDRIVFMWEIGTVAGFNGSGCQVMCHSLDDHVELSAGELADMWHIKVARGVGLISATDSEIIVDTGTYELTAGTVSLHGYADDNHVNDIGIQNDAGDGSYKNNEEDDHAMWIETDHTTWIDAMILTEAEITAGEVINVTKGVAGGWTNCTFAANTYEELNANVPRNILRTPTLSQGDIEIALKWVDGVYTLETKRALNTGNADDIAFDPTEDGTYLFSVALFDNQGQGEEHGDDHNDDDDDDHEENLLEHSIYTGPIALTFGVRPVSPSILPNILIGAFTSVVVIATVGTIVIRKRKTA
;
A
#
# COMPACT_ATOMS: atom_id res chain seq x y z
N MET A 1 -24.26 67.85 -16.78
CA MET A 1 -23.48 67.26 -15.65
C MET A 1 -23.40 65.72 -15.77
N LYS A 2 -22.96 65.20 -16.93
CA LYS A 2 -22.94 63.74 -17.20
C LYS A 2 -21.62 63.23 -17.82
N ILE A 3 -20.65 64.11 -18.07
CA ILE A 3 -19.34 63.76 -18.67
C ILE A 3 -18.23 63.62 -17.60
N LYS A 4 -18.46 64.07 -16.36
CA LYS A 4 -17.47 63.97 -15.26
C LYS A 4 -17.54 62.68 -14.45
N VAL A 5 -18.59 61.88 -14.59
CA VAL A 5 -18.76 60.61 -13.84
C VAL A 5 -18.12 59.43 -14.60
N LEU A 6 -18.13 59.45 -15.94
CA LEU A 6 -17.54 58.37 -16.75
C LEU A 6 -16.00 58.36 -16.69
N ARG A 7 -15.36 59.53 -16.56
CA ARG A 7 -13.90 59.63 -16.37
C ARG A 7 -13.43 59.20 -14.98
N LEU A 8 -14.33 59.22 -13.98
CA LEU A 8 -14.00 58.77 -12.62
C LEU A 8 -14.11 57.24 -12.50
N ILE A 9 -15.04 56.62 -13.24
CA ILE A 9 -15.19 55.16 -13.29
C ILE A 9 -14.07 54.50 -14.11
N LEU A 10 -13.62 55.12 -15.21
CA LEU A 10 -12.48 54.62 -15.97
C LEU A 10 -11.15 54.73 -15.21
N PHE A 11 -11.02 55.73 -14.31
CA PHE A 11 -9.83 55.88 -13.46
C PHE A 11 -9.82 54.90 -12.27
N LEU A 12 -10.99 54.45 -11.82
CA LEU A 12 -11.12 53.44 -10.75
C LEU A 12 -10.95 51.99 -11.25
N ILE A 13 -11.24 51.72 -12.53
CA ILE A 13 -11.00 50.40 -13.14
C ILE A 13 -9.52 50.20 -13.52
N ILE A 14 -8.78 51.29 -13.78
CA ILE A 14 -7.33 51.25 -14.13
C ILE A 14 -6.42 51.27 -12.88
N LEU A 15 -6.94 51.58 -11.69
CA LEU A 15 -6.16 51.53 -10.44
C LEU A 15 -6.29 50.19 -9.68
N LEU A 16 -7.08 49.24 -10.19
CA LEU A 16 -7.28 47.90 -9.60
C LEU A 16 -6.48 46.78 -10.30
N LEU A 17 -5.62 47.11 -11.26
CA LEU A 17 -4.60 46.25 -11.86
C LEU A 17 -3.42 47.17 -12.25
N PRO A 18 -2.24 47.13 -11.61
CA PRO A 18 -1.45 45.93 -11.40
C PRO A 18 -0.69 45.95 -10.05
N PHE A 19 -1.19 45.26 -9.03
CA PHE A 19 -0.26 44.54 -8.17
C PHE A 19 -0.43 43.10 -8.55
N GLY A 20 0.47 42.66 -9.43
CA GLY A 20 0.61 41.26 -9.76
C GLY A 20 0.66 40.50 -8.44
N PHE A 21 -0.38 39.71 -8.21
CA PHE A 21 -0.22 38.47 -7.50
C PHE A 21 0.78 37.69 -8.36
N LEU A 22 2.07 37.95 -8.13
CA LEU A 22 3.10 36.96 -8.32
C LEU A 22 2.66 35.83 -7.40
N ILE A 23 1.77 34.98 -7.92
CA ILE A 23 1.86 33.55 -7.66
C ILE A 23 3.30 33.29 -8.04
N SER A 24 4.16 33.27 -7.03
CA SER A 24 5.39 32.52 -7.11
C SER A 24 4.89 31.11 -7.36
N THR A 25 4.69 30.75 -8.64
CA THR A 25 4.92 29.40 -9.08
C THR A 25 6.38 29.22 -8.75
N VAL A 26 6.63 28.75 -7.53
CA VAL A 26 7.82 27.97 -7.27
C VAL A 26 7.66 26.87 -8.30
N ALA A 27 8.27 27.06 -9.47
CA ALA A 27 8.63 25.93 -10.28
C ALA A 27 9.30 24.98 -9.29
N PRO A 28 8.93 23.70 -9.22
CA PRO A 28 9.79 22.75 -8.54
C PRO A 28 11.14 22.95 -9.19
N ASP A 29 12.04 23.57 -8.42
CA ASP A 29 13.42 23.75 -8.79
C ASP A 29 13.89 22.34 -9.15
N LEU A 30 14.60 22.19 -10.27
CA LEU A 30 15.15 20.91 -10.69
C LEU A 30 16.01 20.37 -9.53
N ARG A 31 15.42 19.56 -8.67
CA ARG A 31 16.15 18.81 -7.66
C ARG A 31 16.87 17.73 -8.45
N ALA A 32 18.20 17.83 -8.49
CA ALA A 32 18.99 16.61 -8.40
C ALA A 32 18.35 15.79 -7.26
N SER A 33 17.81 14.61 -7.57
CA SER A 33 16.92 13.82 -6.71
C SER A 33 17.39 13.92 -5.25
N ALA A 34 16.64 14.67 -4.44
CA ALA A 34 17.00 14.86 -3.05
C ALA A 34 16.46 13.65 -2.32
N VAL A 35 17.35 12.82 -1.78
CA VAL A 35 17.01 11.70 -0.91
C VAL A 35 16.08 12.19 0.20
N ASP A 36 14.90 11.57 0.32
CA ASP A 36 13.94 11.96 1.35
C ASP A 36 14.35 11.35 2.69
N THR A 37 14.56 12.20 3.71
CA THR A 37 14.99 11.74 5.03
C THR A 37 13.81 11.17 5.82
N PHE A 38 14.03 10.00 6.41
CA PHE A 38 13.06 9.27 7.22
C PHE A 38 13.71 8.87 8.54
N VAL A 39 13.16 9.34 9.67
CA VAL A 39 13.76 9.11 10.99
C VAL A 39 12.78 8.28 11.82
N PRO A 40 13.15 7.03 12.20
CA PRO A 40 12.30 6.19 13.01
C PRO A 40 12.26 6.67 14.47
N TYR A 41 11.13 6.46 15.13
CA TYR A 41 10.98 6.75 16.56
C TYR A 41 11.40 5.55 17.41
N GLU A 42 12.22 5.79 18.43
CA GLU A 42 12.61 4.76 19.40
C GLU A 42 11.50 4.58 20.45
N SER A 43 10.87 3.40 20.43
CA SER A 43 9.87 2.98 21.42
C SER A 43 10.50 2.10 22.49
N SER A 44 10.11 2.31 23.75
CA SER A 44 10.54 1.44 24.87
C SER A 44 9.70 0.17 25.01
N SER A 45 8.73 -0.05 24.13
CA SER A 45 7.83 -1.20 24.14
C SER A 45 7.51 -1.65 22.72
N GLU A 46 7.35 -2.96 22.55
CA GLU A 46 6.80 -3.57 21.34
C GLU A 46 5.42 -3.01 21.01
N LEU A 47 5.12 -2.95 19.72
CA LEU A 47 3.83 -2.49 19.21
C LEU A 47 2.89 -3.69 19.01
N THR A 48 1.59 -3.42 19.04
CA THR A 48 0.59 -4.42 18.67
C THR A 48 0.43 -4.35 17.17
N LEU A 49 0.53 -5.49 16.48
CA LEU A 49 0.32 -5.53 15.04
C LEU A 49 -1.17 -5.75 14.79
N ASP A 50 -1.89 -4.70 14.40
CA ASP A 50 -3.34 -4.78 14.10
C ASP A 50 -3.76 -3.97 12.87
N GLY A 51 -2.79 -3.37 12.18
CA GLY A 51 -2.98 -2.57 10.98
C GLY A 51 -3.43 -1.14 11.29
N VAL A 52 -3.40 -0.69 12.55
CA VAL A 52 -3.86 0.63 12.98
C VAL A 52 -2.77 1.36 13.76
N ALA A 53 -2.34 2.51 13.24
CA ALA A 53 -1.31 3.33 13.88
C ALA A 53 -1.84 4.20 15.05
N ASP A 54 -2.42 3.59 16.09
CA ASP A 54 -3.05 4.31 17.22
C ASP A 54 -2.21 4.38 18.50
N GLU A 55 -1.10 3.64 18.60
CA GLU A 55 -0.22 3.73 19.75
C GLU A 55 0.54 5.07 19.85
N ALA A 56 0.93 5.40 21.07
CA ALA A 56 1.69 6.62 21.36
C ALA A 56 3.01 6.70 20.58
N ALA A 57 3.64 5.56 20.27
CA ALA A 57 4.85 5.49 19.46
C ALA A 57 4.59 5.99 18.03
N TRP A 58 3.48 5.59 17.41
CA TRP A 58 3.08 6.09 16.09
C TRP A 58 2.73 7.57 16.08
N ALA A 59 2.15 8.08 17.17
CA ALA A 59 1.89 9.51 17.31
C ALA A 59 3.19 10.34 17.45
N ALA A 60 4.25 9.73 17.99
CA ALA A 60 5.56 10.36 18.14
C ALA A 60 6.47 10.20 16.91
N ALA A 61 6.24 9.18 16.09
CA ALA A 61 6.97 8.92 14.86
C ALA A 61 6.82 10.05 13.83
N THR A 62 7.91 10.35 13.12
CA THR A 62 7.89 11.31 12.01
C THR A 62 7.06 10.74 10.86
N THR A 63 6.13 11.54 10.35
CA THR A 63 5.41 11.21 9.12
C THR A 63 6.22 11.67 7.91
N LEU A 64 6.50 10.74 6.99
CA LEU A 64 6.94 11.03 5.63
C LEU A 64 5.76 10.77 4.68
N ILE A 65 5.57 11.63 3.68
CA ILE A 65 4.61 11.40 2.61
C ILE A 65 5.39 11.36 1.31
N VAL A 66 5.31 10.24 0.61
CA VAL A 66 5.86 10.08 -0.75
C VAL A 66 4.71 9.97 -1.74
N THR A 67 4.98 10.27 -3.02
CA THR A 67 3.98 10.24 -4.08
C THR A 67 4.45 9.35 -5.21
N THR A 68 3.63 8.37 -5.55
CA THR A 68 3.91 7.44 -6.63
C THR A 68 3.78 8.09 -8.01
N ILE A 69 4.42 7.48 -9.01
CA ILE A 69 4.23 7.78 -10.43
C ILE A 69 4.09 6.47 -11.22
N GLY A 70 3.49 6.55 -12.41
CA GLY A 70 3.28 5.38 -13.26
C GLY A 70 2.23 4.43 -12.69
N GLY A 71 1.86 3.39 -13.44
CA GLY A 71 0.83 2.41 -13.06
C GLY A 71 -0.55 3.04 -12.78
N ASP A 72 -1.46 2.22 -12.25
CA ASP A 72 -2.86 2.59 -11.99
C ASP A 72 -3.02 3.46 -10.73
N LEU A 73 -2.11 3.30 -9.75
CA LEU A 73 -2.04 4.12 -8.54
C LEU A 73 -1.04 5.29 -8.69
N SER A 74 -0.97 5.91 -9.86
CA SER A 74 -0.12 7.09 -10.11
C SER A 74 -0.64 8.31 -9.33
N LEU A 75 0.27 9.14 -8.81
CA LEU A 75 -0.04 10.30 -7.95
C LEU A 75 -0.71 9.94 -6.61
N THR A 76 -0.69 8.67 -6.22
CA THR A 76 -1.15 8.22 -4.91
C THR A 76 -0.14 8.61 -3.84
N GLN A 77 -0.63 9.19 -2.74
CA GLN A 77 0.19 9.52 -1.59
C GLN A 77 0.29 8.32 -0.66
N ILE A 78 1.52 7.93 -0.34
CA ILE A 78 1.82 6.92 0.68
C ILE A 78 2.30 7.66 1.92
N THR A 79 1.56 7.52 3.01
CA THR A 79 1.96 8.00 4.33
C THR A 79 2.80 6.93 5.00
N LEU A 80 4.05 7.25 5.33
CA LEU A 80 5.00 6.35 5.98
C LEU A 80 5.33 6.84 7.39
N LYS A 81 5.43 5.90 8.33
CA LYS A 81 6.04 6.09 9.66
C LYS A 81 6.92 4.90 9.99
N ALA A 82 7.93 5.13 10.81
CA ALA A 82 8.78 4.05 11.29
C ALA A 82 8.98 4.17 12.80
N VAL A 83 8.95 3.03 13.47
CA VAL A 83 9.21 2.86 14.90
C VAL A 83 10.20 1.71 15.06
N TYR A 84 11.05 1.78 16.07
CA TYR A 84 11.91 0.65 16.44
C TYR A 84 12.01 0.50 17.95
N THR A 85 12.27 -0.72 18.40
CA THR A 85 12.59 -1.07 19.80
C THR A 85 14.06 -1.47 19.89
N ASP A 86 14.48 -2.06 21.00
CA ASP A 86 15.81 -2.67 21.11
C ASP A 86 15.97 -3.93 20.24
N THR A 87 14.88 -4.53 19.77
CA THR A 87 14.91 -5.78 18.99
C THR A 87 14.26 -5.71 17.62
N ASN A 88 13.23 -4.88 17.42
CA ASN A 88 12.41 -4.91 16.21
C ASN A 88 12.29 -3.54 15.55
N ILE A 89 12.07 -3.54 14.24
CA ILE A 89 11.65 -2.38 13.46
C ILE A 89 10.22 -2.61 12.96
N TYR A 90 9.48 -1.51 12.90
CA TYR A 90 8.11 -1.43 12.45
C TYR A 90 7.98 -0.36 11.39
N ILE A 91 7.36 -0.69 10.26
CA ILE A 91 7.01 0.27 9.22
C ILE A 91 5.49 0.33 9.13
N PHE A 92 4.94 1.53 9.22
CA PHE A 92 3.55 1.80 8.91
C PHE A 92 3.44 2.45 7.53
N ALA A 93 2.51 1.99 6.72
CA ALA A 93 2.13 2.60 5.45
C ALA A 93 0.61 2.79 5.35
N SER A 94 0.18 3.87 4.69
CA SER A 94 -1.22 4.07 4.33
C SER A 94 -1.35 4.76 2.98
N TRP A 95 -2.25 4.27 2.14
CA TRP A 95 -2.53 4.81 0.81
C TRP A 95 -4.01 4.64 0.46
N ALA A 96 -4.47 5.46 -0.49
CA ALA A 96 -5.81 5.32 -1.04
C ALA A 96 -5.79 4.34 -2.22
N ASP A 97 -6.76 3.45 -2.23
CA ASP A 97 -7.04 2.48 -3.29
C ASP A 97 -8.52 2.14 -3.19
N SER A 98 -9.32 2.48 -4.20
CA SER A 98 -10.78 2.38 -4.13
C SER A 98 -11.30 0.95 -4.06
N THR A 99 -10.45 -0.02 -4.32
CA THR A 99 -10.77 -1.44 -4.34
C THR A 99 -9.94 -2.21 -3.33
N PHE A 100 -10.44 -3.38 -2.94
CA PHE A 100 -9.64 -4.42 -2.30
C PHE A 100 -9.65 -5.65 -3.20
N SER A 101 -8.48 -5.98 -3.73
CA SER A 101 -8.29 -7.02 -4.74
C SER A 101 -7.50 -8.18 -4.16
N ILE A 102 -8.09 -9.38 -4.16
CA ILE A 102 -7.49 -10.62 -3.64
C ILE A 102 -7.67 -11.80 -4.62
N THR A 103 -8.03 -11.52 -5.86
CA THR A 103 -8.47 -12.54 -6.84
C THR A 103 -7.33 -13.16 -7.65
N ARG A 104 -6.11 -13.19 -7.09
CA ARG A 104 -4.89 -13.67 -7.77
C ARG A 104 -5.00 -15.15 -8.12
N GLY A 105 -5.28 -15.41 -9.39
CA GLY A 105 -5.49 -16.74 -9.93
C GLY A 105 -6.69 -17.35 -9.23
N ARG A 106 -7.88 -17.17 -9.77
CA ARG A 106 -9.08 -17.67 -9.11
C ARG A 106 -9.68 -18.83 -9.89
N TYR A 107 -10.41 -19.68 -9.19
CA TYR A 107 -11.32 -20.65 -9.79
C TYR A 107 -12.75 -20.16 -9.58
N ASN A 108 -13.48 -19.98 -10.69
CA ASN A 108 -14.82 -19.41 -10.64
C ASN A 108 -15.84 -20.43 -10.15
N VAL A 109 -16.84 -19.92 -9.45
CA VAL A 109 -18.08 -20.64 -9.13
C VAL A 109 -19.22 -19.85 -9.77
N SER A 110 -20.02 -20.50 -10.62
CA SER A 110 -21.13 -19.84 -11.30
C SER A 110 -22.30 -20.79 -11.53
N GLY A 111 -23.52 -20.38 -11.16
CA GLY A 111 -24.73 -21.15 -11.40
C GLY A 111 -24.66 -22.55 -10.80
N TYR A 112 -24.08 -22.66 -9.59
CA TYR A 112 -23.86 -23.91 -8.88
C TYR A 112 -22.89 -24.90 -9.57
N VAL A 113 -22.13 -24.41 -10.55
CA VAL A 113 -21.07 -25.15 -11.23
C VAL A 113 -19.73 -24.58 -10.78
N TYR A 114 -18.89 -25.47 -10.30
CA TYR A 114 -17.50 -25.18 -10.01
C TYR A 114 -16.68 -25.32 -11.29
N ASP A 115 -16.07 -24.23 -11.75
CA ASP A 115 -15.06 -24.27 -12.81
C ASP A 115 -13.71 -24.55 -12.14
N GLU A 116 -13.25 -25.78 -12.30
CA GLU A 116 -12.00 -26.25 -11.71
C GLU A 116 -10.77 -25.67 -12.39
N HIS A 117 -10.92 -25.02 -13.56
CA HIS A 117 -9.80 -24.41 -14.27
C HIS A 117 -9.53 -22.98 -13.82
N LEU A 118 -8.26 -22.60 -13.88
CA LEU A 118 -7.84 -21.26 -13.55
C LEU A 118 -8.45 -20.25 -14.52
N VAL A 119 -8.99 -19.17 -13.97
CA VAL A 119 -9.59 -18.08 -14.73
C VAL A 119 -8.49 -17.07 -15.07
N LYS A 120 -8.42 -16.68 -16.35
CA LYS A 120 -7.57 -15.57 -16.80
C LYS A 120 -8.10 -14.23 -16.28
N GLY A 121 -7.21 -13.40 -15.76
CA GLY A 121 -7.52 -12.04 -15.31
C GLY A 121 -7.85 -11.93 -13.81
N GLY A 122 -7.75 -10.70 -13.31
CA GLY A 122 -7.80 -10.37 -11.88
C GLY A 122 -6.53 -10.77 -11.15
N SER A 123 -6.01 -9.94 -10.27
CA SER A 123 -4.81 -10.16 -9.48
C SER A 123 -5.10 -9.82 -8.01
N GLU A 124 -4.08 -9.35 -7.31
CA GLU A 124 -4.16 -8.88 -5.93
C GLU A 124 -3.46 -7.52 -5.79
N ASP A 125 -3.88 -6.78 -4.76
CA ASP A 125 -3.20 -5.56 -4.36
C ASP A 125 -1.92 -5.91 -3.59
N ARG A 126 -0.88 -5.12 -3.84
CA ARG A 126 0.46 -5.37 -3.29
C ARG A 126 1.16 -4.06 -2.96
N ILE A 127 2.04 -4.15 -1.97
CA ILE A 127 3.02 -3.11 -1.68
C ILE A 127 4.38 -3.78 -1.47
N VAL A 128 5.43 -3.16 -2.01
CA VAL A 128 6.80 -3.62 -1.87
C VAL A 128 7.63 -2.55 -1.18
N PHE A 129 8.42 -2.95 -0.18
CA PHE A 129 9.54 -2.16 0.31
C PHE A 129 10.82 -2.81 -0.17
N MET A 130 11.65 -2.04 -0.87
CA MET A 130 12.89 -2.54 -1.46
C MET A 130 14.08 -1.82 -0.83
N TRP A 131 14.89 -2.53 -0.05
CA TRP A 131 16.03 -2.03 0.70
C TRP A 131 17.34 -2.40 0.00
N GLU A 132 18.28 -1.46 -0.14
CA GLU A 132 19.61 -1.85 -0.61
C GLU A 132 20.37 -2.60 0.49
N ILE A 133 21.06 -3.68 0.14
CA ILE A 133 22.06 -4.31 1.01
C ILE A 133 23.44 -3.91 0.50
N GLY A 134 24.10 -3.03 1.26
CA GLY A 134 25.38 -2.46 0.87
C GLY A 134 25.21 -1.29 -0.09
N THR A 135 25.51 -1.48 -1.37
CA THR A 135 25.38 -0.40 -2.36
C THR A 135 24.90 -0.98 -3.68
N VAL A 136 23.77 -0.46 -4.16
CA VAL A 136 23.24 -0.73 -5.49
C VAL A 136 23.49 0.47 -6.40
N ALA A 137 24.16 0.26 -7.53
CA ALA A 137 24.53 1.32 -8.45
C ALA A 137 23.30 2.10 -8.93
N GLY A 138 23.32 3.43 -8.70
CA GLY A 138 22.24 4.32 -9.12
C GLY A 138 21.04 4.38 -8.19
N PHE A 139 20.92 3.51 -7.17
CA PHE A 139 19.78 3.49 -6.24
C PHE A 139 19.62 4.84 -5.51
N ASN A 140 20.74 5.45 -5.09
CA ASN A 140 20.76 6.78 -4.48
C ASN A 140 20.26 7.92 -5.41
N GLY A 141 20.10 7.67 -6.71
CA GLY A 141 19.55 8.63 -7.68
C GLY A 141 18.10 8.34 -8.06
N SER A 142 17.77 7.06 -8.22
CA SER A 142 16.51 6.62 -8.87
C SER A 142 15.67 5.65 -8.03
N GLY A 143 16.06 5.37 -6.78
CA GLY A 143 15.37 4.43 -5.89
C GLY A 143 15.15 3.07 -6.57
N CYS A 144 13.95 2.50 -6.40
CA CYS A 144 13.58 1.23 -7.03
C CYS A 144 13.54 1.28 -8.55
N GLN A 145 13.57 2.46 -9.19
CA GLN A 145 13.59 2.54 -10.66
C GLN A 145 14.84 1.87 -11.26
N VAL A 146 15.93 1.71 -10.49
CA VAL A 146 17.10 0.93 -10.94
C VAL A 146 16.81 -0.57 -11.09
N MET A 147 15.73 -1.04 -10.47
CA MET A 147 15.23 -2.42 -10.49
C MET A 147 13.86 -2.54 -11.17
N CYS A 148 13.24 -1.43 -11.59
CA CYS A 148 11.94 -1.48 -12.26
C CYS A 148 12.10 -1.94 -13.71
N HIS A 149 11.16 -2.75 -14.16
CA HIS A 149 11.17 -3.42 -15.45
C HIS A 149 9.96 -2.99 -16.30
N SER A 150 10.03 -3.25 -17.60
CA SER A 150 8.83 -3.35 -18.46
C SER A 150 8.21 -4.76 -18.31
N LEU A 151 7.00 -5.00 -18.83
CA LEU A 151 6.37 -6.33 -18.76
C LEU A 151 7.25 -7.46 -19.34
N ASP A 152 8.19 -7.12 -20.22
CA ASP A 152 9.08 -8.07 -20.90
C ASP A 152 10.49 -8.18 -20.27
N ASP A 153 10.82 -7.33 -19.30
CA ASP A 153 12.14 -7.27 -18.67
C ASP A 153 12.15 -7.97 -17.30
N HIS A 154 13.32 -8.51 -16.92
CA HIS A 154 13.52 -9.12 -15.61
C HIS A 154 14.07 -8.10 -14.59
N VAL A 155 13.69 -8.26 -13.33
CA VAL A 155 14.27 -7.52 -12.21
C VAL A 155 15.58 -8.18 -11.80
N GLU A 156 16.73 -7.66 -12.24
CA GLU A 156 18.06 -8.14 -11.85
C GLU A 156 19.01 -6.98 -11.50
N LEU A 157 20.00 -7.24 -10.65
CA LEU A 157 21.04 -6.29 -10.25
C LEU A 157 22.39 -6.60 -10.92
N SER A 158 23.39 -5.72 -10.74
CA SER A 158 24.74 -6.04 -11.20
C SER A 158 25.38 -7.12 -10.33
N ALA A 159 26.32 -7.87 -10.90
CA ALA A 159 27.05 -8.91 -10.17
C ALA A 159 27.64 -8.41 -8.83
N GLY A 160 27.20 -9.05 -7.73
CA GLY A 160 27.61 -8.74 -6.35
C GLY A 160 26.80 -7.65 -5.66
N GLU A 161 25.82 -7.05 -6.32
CA GLU A 161 24.81 -6.19 -5.70
C GLU A 161 23.66 -7.03 -5.13
N LEU A 162 23.01 -6.51 -4.10
CA LEU A 162 21.96 -7.21 -3.38
C LEU A 162 20.94 -6.19 -2.85
N ALA A 163 19.67 -6.56 -2.89
CA ALA A 163 18.59 -5.82 -2.26
C ALA A 163 17.64 -6.78 -1.53
N ASP A 164 17.13 -6.34 -0.39
CA ASP A 164 16.12 -7.04 0.41
C ASP A 164 14.73 -6.52 -0.01
N MET A 165 13.82 -7.43 -0.33
CA MET A 165 12.50 -7.17 -0.90
C MET A 165 11.39 -7.69 0.00
N TRP A 166 10.78 -6.78 0.74
CA TRP A 166 9.59 -7.07 1.54
C TRP A 166 8.37 -6.95 0.64
N HIS A 167 7.87 -8.07 0.12
CA HIS A 167 6.76 -8.07 -0.83
C HIS A 167 5.46 -8.47 -0.12
N ILE A 168 4.63 -7.48 0.23
CA ILE A 168 3.34 -7.72 0.88
C ILE A 168 2.30 -7.98 -0.19
N LYS A 169 1.65 -9.14 -0.12
CA LYS A 169 0.72 -9.66 -1.12
C LYS A 169 -0.59 -10.08 -0.46
N VAL A 170 -1.67 -9.38 -0.74
CA VAL A 170 -2.94 -9.54 -0.01
C VAL A 170 -3.50 -10.97 -0.09
N ALA A 171 -3.41 -11.63 -1.24
CA ALA A 171 -3.86 -13.02 -1.44
C ALA A 171 -2.82 -14.06 -1.02
N ARG A 172 -1.58 -13.64 -0.75
CA ARG A 172 -0.43 -14.52 -0.55
C ARG A 172 0.33 -14.17 0.74
N GLY A 173 -0.24 -14.64 1.86
CA GLY A 173 0.43 -14.71 3.17
C GLY A 173 -0.19 -13.80 4.23
N VAL A 174 -0.78 -12.66 3.83
CA VAL A 174 -1.18 -11.60 4.75
C VAL A 174 -2.38 -11.95 5.64
N GLY A 175 -3.26 -12.86 5.22
CA GLY A 175 -4.39 -13.31 6.04
C GLY A 175 -4.20 -14.66 6.74
N LEU A 176 -2.97 -15.18 6.83
CA LEU A 176 -2.71 -16.53 7.36
C LEU A 176 -3.10 -16.70 8.85
N ILE A 177 -2.77 -15.72 9.70
CA ILE A 177 -2.98 -15.79 11.15
C ILE A 177 -4.43 -15.47 11.48
N SER A 178 -4.98 -14.42 10.86
CA SER A 178 -6.40 -14.09 10.94
C SER A 178 -6.85 -13.28 9.74
N ALA A 179 -8.11 -13.45 9.37
CA ALA A 179 -8.79 -12.64 8.36
C ALA A 179 -10.23 -12.36 8.81
N THR A 180 -10.66 -11.11 8.71
CA THR A 180 -12.02 -10.71 9.06
C THR A 180 -12.53 -9.65 8.09
N ASP A 181 -13.82 -9.67 7.82
CA ASP A 181 -14.51 -8.64 7.06
C ASP A 181 -15.74 -8.12 7.81
N SER A 182 -16.20 -6.92 7.44
CA SER A 182 -17.48 -6.38 7.91
C SER A 182 -18.03 -5.32 6.97
N GLU A 183 -19.36 -5.28 6.85
CA GLU A 183 -20.11 -4.27 6.09
C GLU A 183 -19.65 -4.10 4.62
N ILE A 184 -19.21 -5.20 4.00
CA ILE A 184 -18.62 -5.20 2.66
C ILE A 184 -19.63 -5.04 1.53
N ILE A 185 -19.15 -4.49 0.42
CA ILE A 185 -19.84 -4.49 -0.88
C ILE A 185 -18.90 -5.10 -1.92
N VAL A 186 -19.30 -6.24 -2.48
CA VAL A 186 -18.56 -6.95 -3.53
C VAL A 186 -19.05 -6.49 -4.91
N ASP A 187 -18.14 -6.16 -5.83
CA ASP A 187 -18.45 -6.07 -7.25
C ASP A 187 -18.58 -7.49 -7.81
N THR A 188 -19.77 -7.88 -8.26
CA THR A 188 -20.04 -9.26 -8.73
C THR A 188 -19.38 -9.60 -10.07
N GLY A 189 -18.86 -8.61 -10.79
CA GLY A 189 -18.15 -8.79 -12.05
C GLY A 189 -16.66 -9.05 -11.85
N THR A 190 -16.02 -8.34 -10.92
CA THR A 190 -14.58 -8.45 -10.65
C THR A 190 -14.25 -9.28 -9.42
N TYR A 191 -15.22 -9.48 -8.52
CA TYR A 191 -15.09 -10.07 -7.20
C TYR A 191 -14.19 -9.26 -6.25
N GLU A 192 -14.04 -7.96 -6.50
CA GLU A 192 -13.31 -7.04 -5.61
C GLU A 192 -14.27 -6.39 -4.61
N LEU A 193 -13.75 -5.94 -3.47
CA LEU A 193 -14.55 -5.09 -2.59
C LEU A 193 -14.46 -3.64 -3.04
N THR A 194 -15.59 -2.94 -2.97
CA THR A 194 -15.73 -1.50 -3.30
C THR A 194 -16.14 -0.66 -2.10
N ALA A 195 -16.50 -1.30 -0.99
CA ALA A 195 -16.72 -0.69 0.32
C ALA A 195 -16.61 -1.74 1.44
N GLY A 196 -16.55 -1.26 2.68
CA GLY A 196 -16.52 -2.08 3.90
C GLY A 196 -15.17 -2.05 4.59
N THR A 197 -14.96 -3.04 5.47
CA THR A 197 -13.70 -3.21 6.20
C THR A 197 -13.18 -4.63 6.05
N VAL A 198 -11.89 -4.76 5.76
CA VAL A 198 -11.13 -6.01 5.86
C VAL A 198 -9.98 -5.81 6.84
N SER A 199 -9.69 -6.80 7.68
CA SER A 199 -8.51 -6.83 8.53
C SER A 199 -7.84 -8.20 8.43
N LEU A 200 -6.55 -8.19 8.11
CA LEU A 200 -5.71 -9.35 7.86
C LEU A 200 -4.48 -9.30 8.77
N HIS A 201 -4.03 -10.48 9.21
CA HIS A 201 -2.78 -10.65 9.96
C HIS A 201 -2.08 -11.91 9.45
N GLY A 202 -0.79 -11.82 9.15
CA GLY A 202 -0.02 -12.88 8.53
C GLY A 202 1.42 -12.48 8.26
N TYR A 203 1.93 -12.85 7.09
CA TYR A 203 3.34 -12.66 6.72
C TYR A 203 3.49 -12.07 5.32
N ALA A 204 4.59 -11.37 5.09
CA ALA A 204 5.00 -10.98 3.74
C ALA A 204 5.52 -12.18 2.95
N ASP A 205 5.73 -11.98 1.65
CA ASP A 205 6.56 -12.84 0.82
C ASP A 205 7.98 -12.25 0.82
N ASP A 206 8.84 -12.80 1.67
CA ASP A 206 10.20 -12.30 1.90
C ASP A 206 11.19 -12.87 0.88
N ASN A 207 11.90 -11.96 0.23
CA ASN A 207 12.72 -12.26 -0.93
C ASN A 207 13.92 -11.31 -0.98
N HIS A 208 14.91 -11.67 -1.78
CA HIS A 208 15.99 -10.77 -2.16
C HIS A 208 16.14 -10.69 -3.67
N VAL A 209 16.80 -9.63 -4.13
CA VAL A 209 17.13 -9.41 -5.54
C VAL A 209 18.64 -9.38 -5.70
N ASN A 210 19.16 -10.12 -6.68
CA ASN A 210 20.57 -10.15 -7.05
C ASN A 210 20.76 -10.20 -8.57
N ASP A 211 21.94 -10.61 -9.03
CA ASP A 211 22.35 -10.65 -10.44
C ASP A 211 21.75 -11.81 -11.26
N ILE A 212 20.89 -12.62 -10.66
CA ILE A 212 20.09 -13.65 -11.35
C ILE A 212 18.58 -13.45 -11.17
N GLY A 213 18.19 -12.35 -10.53
CA GLY A 213 16.81 -11.92 -10.43
C GLY A 213 16.26 -11.91 -9.01
N ILE A 214 14.93 -11.93 -8.89
CA ILE A 214 14.23 -12.16 -7.61
C ILE A 214 14.45 -13.59 -7.17
N GLN A 215 14.91 -13.76 -5.93
CA GLN A 215 15.14 -15.05 -5.29
C GLN A 215 14.33 -15.12 -4.00
N ASN A 216 13.77 -16.29 -3.74
CA ASN A 216 13.19 -16.58 -2.45
C ASN A 216 14.30 -16.67 -1.40
N ASP A 217 14.03 -16.17 -0.20
CA ASP A 217 14.95 -16.36 0.91
C ASP A 217 14.94 -17.81 1.40
N ALA A 218 15.90 -18.13 2.26
CA ALA A 218 16.02 -19.48 2.81
C ALA A 218 14.73 -19.89 3.52
N GLY A 219 14.15 -21.04 3.13
CA GLY A 219 12.98 -21.63 3.76
C GLY A 219 11.82 -21.87 2.80
N ASP A 220 10.67 -22.16 3.42
CA ASP A 220 9.38 -22.27 2.74
C ASP A 220 8.62 -20.95 2.91
N GLY A 221 8.12 -20.38 1.81
CA GLY A 221 7.29 -19.18 1.82
C GLY A 221 5.88 -19.37 2.36
N SER A 222 5.16 -18.26 2.51
CA SER A 222 3.86 -18.17 3.19
C SER A 222 2.67 -18.76 2.41
N TYR A 223 2.90 -19.34 1.22
CA TYR A 223 1.86 -19.95 0.40
C TYR A 223 2.40 -21.06 -0.52
N LYS A 224 1.47 -21.82 -1.10
CA LYS A 224 1.68 -22.77 -2.21
C LYS A 224 0.48 -22.76 -3.15
N ASN A 225 0.58 -23.42 -4.30
CA ASN A 225 -0.54 -23.51 -5.25
C ASN A 225 -1.58 -24.53 -4.77
N ASN A 226 -2.85 -24.15 -4.88
CA ASN A 226 -4.05 -24.97 -4.75
C ASN A 226 -4.35 -25.65 -6.09
N GLU A 227 -3.40 -26.41 -6.65
CA GLU A 227 -3.47 -26.86 -8.04
C GLU A 227 -2.88 -28.26 -8.25
N GLU A 228 -3.57 -29.10 -9.02
CA GLU A 228 -3.13 -30.42 -9.50
C GLU A 228 -3.66 -30.61 -10.92
N ASP A 229 -2.78 -30.88 -11.88
CA ASP A 229 -3.10 -31.02 -13.31
C ASP A 229 -3.95 -29.85 -13.87
N ASP A 230 -3.56 -28.61 -13.57
CA ASP A 230 -4.25 -27.35 -13.96
C ASP A 230 -5.68 -27.19 -13.39
N HIS A 231 -6.01 -27.97 -12.37
CA HIS A 231 -7.29 -27.93 -11.67
C HIS A 231 -7.10 -27.61 -10.19
N ALA A 232 -8.07 -26.92 -9.56
CA ALA A 232 -7.90 -26.72 -8.13
C ALA A 232 -7.98 -28.02 -7.33
N MET A 233 -7.15 -28.13 -6.29
CA MET A 233 -7.12 -29.32 -5.45
C MET A 233 -8.16 -29.30 -4.33
N TRP A 234 -8.41 -28.13 -3.75
CA TRP A 234 -9.15 -27.97 -2.51
C TRP A 234 -10.20 -26.85 -2.62
N ILE A 235 -11.35 -27.10 -2.00
CA ILE A 235 -12.42 -26.12 -1.82
C ILE A 235 -12.80 -26.07 -0.34
N GLU A 236 -12.92 -24.86 0.21
CA GLU A 236 -13.38 -24.65 1.59
C GLU A 236 -14.87 -25.01 1.72
N THR A 237 -15.31 -25.53 2.86
CA THR A 237 -16.71 -25.91 3.08
C THR A 237 -17.37 -25.33 4.31
N ASP A 238 -16.60 -24.73 5.23
CA ASP A 238 -17.08 -24.09 6.45
C ASP A 238 -16.85 -22.56 6.44
N HIS A 239 -16.75 -21.96 5.25
CA HIS A 239 -16.61 -20.51 5.11
C HIS A 239 -17.93 -19.78 5.36
N THR A 240 -17.86 -18.70 6.14
CA THR A 240 -19.05 -17.97 6.62
C THR A 240 -19.09 -16.50 6.19
N THR A 241 -17.96 -15.94 5.78
CA THR A 241 -17.86 -14.58 5.24
C THR A 241 -17.11 -14.58 3.92
N TRP A 242 -17.10 -13.44 3.23
CA TRP A 242 -16.44 -13.34 1.94
C TRP A 242 -14.94 -13.54 2.08
N ILE A 243 -14.26 -12.89 3.02
CA ILE A 243 -12.80 -13.02 3.18
C ILE A 243 -12.39 -14.43 3.62
N ASP A 244 -13.23 -15.07 4.44
CA ASP A 244 -13.09 -16.46 4.87
C ASP A 244 -13.14 -17.41 3.65
N ALA A 245 -14.01 -17.13 2.68
CA ALA A 245 -14.06 -17.89 1.43
C ALA A 245 -12.88 -17.60 0.49
N MET A 246 -12.36 -16.37 0.48
CA MET A 246 -11.27 -15.91 -0.40
C MET A 246 -9.87 -16.32 0.09
N ILE A 247 -9.76 -16.90 1.28
CA ILE A 247 -8.51 -17.37 1.86
C ILE A 247 -8.65 -18.86 2.15
N LEU A 248 -7.59 -19.60 1.85
CA LEU A 248 -7.51 -21.03 2.13
C LEU A 248 -6.17 -21.31 2.79
N THR A 249 -6.14 -22.12 3.84
CA THR A 249 -4.99 -22.35 4.69
C THR A 249 -4.67 -23.85 4.85
N GLU A 250 -3.41 -24.18 5.14
CA GLU A 250 -3.06 -25.55 5.53
C GLU A 250 -3.73 -25.99 6.85
N ALA A 251 -4.12 -25.04 7.70
CA ALA A 251 -4.81 -25.31 8.95
C ALA A 251 -6.22 -25.89 8.69
N GLU A 252 -7.00 -25.27 7.80
CA GLU A 252 -8.33 -25.76 7.38
C GLU A 252 -8.23 -27.14 6.71
N ILE A 253 -7.20 -27.34 5.87
CA ILE A 253 -6.92 -28.65 5.25
C ILE A 253 -6.67 -29.71 6.33
N THR A 254 -5.90 -29.38 7.35
CA THR A 254 -5.55 -30.29 8.45
C THR A 254 -6.75 -30.54 9.37
N ALA A 255 -7.59 -29.53 9.58
CA ALA A 255 -8.82 -29.61 10.37
C ALA A 255 -9.92 -30.42 9.67
N GLY A 256 -9.82 -30.58 8.34
CA GLY A 256 -10.82 -31.26 7.53
C GLY A 256 -12.03 -30.38 7.21
N GLU A 257 -11.84 -29.07 7.19
CA GLU A 257 -12.84 -28.05 6.84
C GLU A 257 -12.99 -27.92 5.31
N VAL A 258 -12.06 -28.51 4.55
CA VAL A 258 -12.01 -28.51 3.08
C VAL A 258 -12.41 -29.86 2.46
N ILE A 259 -12.69 -29.84 1.16
CA ILE A 259 -12.80 -31.05 0.31
C ILE A 259 -11.67 -31.09 -0.71
N ASN A 260 -11.02 -32.25 -0.82
CA ASN A 260 -10.14 -32.54 -1.96
C ASN A 260 -10.99 -32.93 -3.19
N VAL A 261 -11.00 -32.10 -4.23
CA VAL A 261 -11.85 -32.31 -5.41
C VAL A 261 -11.20 -33.22 -6.46
N THR A 262 -9.87 -33.34 -6.47
CA THR A 262 -9.13 -34.16 -7.45
C THR A 262 -9.21 -35.67 -7.16
N LYS A 263 -9.38 -36.06 -5.90
CA LYS A 263 -9.44 -37.48 -5.49
C LYS A 263 -10.78 -38.16 -5.75
N GLY A 264 -11.72 -37.52 -6.45
CA GLY A 264 -12.94 -38.14 -6.95
C GLY A 264 -13.71 -38.90 -5.87
N VAL A 265 -13.88 -38.30 -4.69
CA VAL A 265 -14.57 -38.95 -3.58
C VAL A 265 -15.96 -39.37 -4.06
N ALA A 266 -16.31 -40.64 -3.99
CA ALA A 266 -17.63 -41.12 -4.39
C ALA A 266 -18.69 -40.46 -3.47
N GLY A 267 -19.40 -39.45 -3.99
CA GLY A 267 -20.30 -38.56 -3.22
C GLY A 267 -19.75 -37.15 -2.94
N GLY A 268 -18.48 -36.88 -3.25
CA GLY A 268 -17.81 -35.58 -3.07
C GLY A 268 -18.45 -34.44 -3.87
N TRP A 269 -18.95 -34.73 -5.07
CA TRP A 269 -19.67 -33.77 -5.90
C TRP A 269 -20.90 -33.16 -5.21
N THR A 270 -21.61 -33.91 -4.37
CA THR A 270 -22.79 -33.39 -3.65
C THR A 270 -22.40 -32.42 -2.52
N ASN A 271 -21.23 -32.62 -1.91
CA ASN A 271 -20.70 -31.69 -0.90
C ASN A 271 -20.04 -30.47 -1.56
N CYS A 272 -19.42 -30.63 -2.74
CA CYS A 272 -18.96 -29.50 -3.56
C CYS A 272 -20.13 -28.60 -3.97
N THR A 273 -21.34 -29.13 -4.19
CA THR A 273 -22.52 -28.30 -4.47
C THR A 273 -22.83 -27.35 -3.31
N PHE A 274 -22.81 -27.81 -2.06
CA PHE A 274 -23.08 -26.92 -0.92
C PHE A 274 -22.00 -25.84 -0.76
N ALA A 275 -20.72 -26.23 -0.87
CA ALA A 275 -19.61 -25.28 -0.86
C ALA A 275 -19.75 -24.25 -1.99
N ALA A 276 -19.97 -24.71 -3.23
CA ALA A 276 -20.18 -23.84 -4.38
C ALA A 276 -21.36 -22.88 -4.21
N ASN A 277 -22.47 -23.34 -3.63
CA ASN A 277 -23.61 -22.46 -3.34
C ASN A 277 -23.20 -21.30 -2.40
N THR A 278 -22.39 -21.61 -1.38
CA THR A 278 -21.98 -20.62 -0.37
C THR A 278 -21.01 -19.60 -0.98
N TYR A 279 -20.05 -20.05 -1.81
CA TYR A 279 -19.22 -19.16 -2.63
C TYR A 279 -20.05 -18.21 -3.51
N GLU A 280 -21.06 -18.73 -4.21
CA GLU A 280 -21.94 -17.93 -5.08
C GLU A 280 -22.78 -16.93 -4.28
N GLU A 281 -23.31 -17.33 -3.11
CA GLU A 281 -24.06 -16.44 -2.21
C GLU A 281 -23.21 -15.28 -1.68
N LEU A 282 -21.92 -15.54 -1.44
CA LEU A 282 -20.96 -14.54 -0.99
C LEU A 282 -20.40 -13.67 -2.13
N ASN A 283 -20.59 -14.07 -3.39
CA ASN A 283 -19.84 -13.53 -4.54
C ASN A 283 -18.32 -13.67 -4.31
N ALA A 284 -17.89 -14.87 -3.93
CA ALA A 284 -16.49 -15.22 -3.70
C ALA A 284 -15.99 -16.21 -4.76
N ASN A 285 -14.69 -16.47 -4.77
CA ASN A 285 -14.03 -17.44 -5.63
C ASN A 285 -13.12 -18.34 -4.83
N VAL A 286 -12.85 -19.54 -5.35
CA VAL A 286 -11.87 -20.43 -4.72
C VAL A 286 -10.47 -19.88 -5.04
N PRO A 287 -9.61 -19.64 -4.03
CA PRO A 287 -8.28 -19.07 -4.25
C PRO A 287 -7.30 -20.09 -4.87
N ARG A 288 -6.40 -19.63 -5.76
CA ARG A 288 -5.25 -20.42 -6.25
C ARG A 288 -4.20 -20.67 -5.18
N ASN A 289 -4.18 -19.93 -4.09
CA ASN A 289 -3.14 -20.07 -3.09
C ASN A 289 -3.68 -20.67 -1.78
N ILE A 290 -2.91 -21.62 -1.26
CA ILE A 290 -3.08 -22.16 0.10
C ILE A 290 -2.02 -21.48 0.95
N LEU A 291 -2.43 -20.72 1.95
CA LEU A 291 -1.54 -20.09 2.91
C LEU A 291 -0.97 -21.11 3.90
N ARG A 292 0.29 -20.93 4.26
CA ARG A 292 1.01 -21.78 5.22
C ARG A 292 1.98 -20.95 6.05
N THR A 293 2.32 -21.44 7.24
CA THR A 293 3.34 -20.77 8.07
C THR A 293 4.69 -20.81 7.36
N PRO A 294 5.29 -19.65 7.05
CA PRO A 294 6.61 -19.63 6.46
C PRO A 294 7.66 -20.15 7.45
N THR A 295 8.83 -20.53 6.94
CA THR A 295 9.93 -21.04 7.75
C THR A 295 11.23 -20.32 7.44
N LEU A 296 12.14 -20.30 8.42
CA LEU A 296 13.46 -19.68 8.29
C LEU A 296 13.32 -18.20 7.87
N SER A 297 14.18 -17.70 6.98
CA SER A 297 14.25 -16.29 6.58
C SER A 297 12.96 -15.80 5.95
N GLN A 298 12.26 -16.66 5.19
CA GLN A 298 10.96 -16.31 4.60
C GLN A 298 9.85 -15.98 5.61
N GLY A 299 10.06 -16.23 6.90
CA GLY A 299 9.13 -15.91 7.97
C GLY A 299 9.50 -14.70 8.82
N ASP A 300 10.49 -13.91 8.41
CA ASP A 300 11.04 -12.84 9.25
C ASP A 300 10.11 -11.61 9.34
N ILE A 301 9.16 -11.46 8.41
CA ILE A 301 8.29 -10.28 8.30
C ILE A 301 6.83 -10.63 8.58
N GLU A 302 6.39 -10.23 9.77
CA GLU A 302 5.00 -10.29 10.19
C GLU A 302 4.25 -9.03 9.73
N ILE A 303 3.01 -9.20 9.30
CA ILE A 303 2.20 -8.15 8.66
C ILE A 303 0.81 -8.09 9.28
N ALA A 304 0.34 -6.90 9.67
CA ALA A 304 -1.09 -6.64 9.83
C ALA A 304 -1.53 -5.58 8.83
N LEU A 305 -2.59 -5.89 8.09
CA LEU A 305 -3.15 -5.03 7.05
C LEU A 305 -4.62 -4.79 7.33
N LYS A 306 -5.07 -3.57 7.09
CA LYS A 306 -6.47 -3.21 7.17
C LYS A 306 -6.84 -2.37 5.95
N TRP A 307 -8.00 -2.65 5.39
CA TRP A 307 -8.61 -1.85 4.33
C TRP A 307 -9.97 -1.36 4.81
N VAL A 308 -10.23 -0.07 4.73
CA VAL A 308 -11.50 0.55 5.14
C VAL A 308 -11.94 1.54 4.07
N ASP A 309 -13.04 1.25 3.40
CA ASP A 309 -13.70 2.14 2.42
C ASP A 309 -12.70 2.85 1.49
N GLY A 310 -11.85 2.07 0.84
CA GLY A 310 -10.92 2.56 -0.16
C GLY A 310 -9.58 3.09 0.39
N VAL A 311 -9.22 2.74 1.62
CA VAL A 311 -7.95 3.15 2.25
C VAL A 311 -7.29 1.95 2.90
N TYR A 312 -6.06 1.66 2.48
CA TYR A 312 -5.18 0.70 3.12
C TYR A 312 -4.42 1.35 4.30
N THR A 313 -4.26 0.58 5.36
CA THR A 313 -3.28 0.77 6.42
C THR A 313 -2.54 -0.54 6.66
N LEU A 314 -1.23 -0.46 6.81
CA LEU A 314 -0.33 -1.60 6.92
C LEU A 314 0.65 -1.34 8.05
N GLU A 315 0.88 -2.35 8.87
CA GLU A 315 2.01 -2.42 9.80
C GLU A 315 2.87 -3.64 9.50
N THR A 316 4.17 -3.44 9.42
CA THR A 316 5.16 -4.51 9.37
C THR A 316 5.86 -4.65 10.71
N LYS A 317 6.32 -5.85 11.01
CA LYS A 317 7.25 -6.13 12.10
C LYS A 317 8.32 -7.10 11.63
N ARG A 318 9.58 -6.73 11.88
CA ARG A 318 10.76 -7.55 11.61
C ARG A 318 11.81 -7.30 12.69
N ALA A 319 12.65 -8.28 12.97
CA ALA A 319 13.84 -8.04 13.79
C ALA A 319 14.72 -6.94 13.15
N LEU A 320 15.40 -6.14 13.96
CA LEU A 320 16.39 -5.18 13.46
C LEU A 320 17.50 -5.88 12.67
N ASN A 321 17.92 -7.05 13.15
CA ASN A 321 18.91 -7.89 12.50
C ASN A 321 18.48 -9.35 12.63
N THR A 322 18.14 -9.98 11.52
CA THR A 322 17.72 -11.39 11.43
C THR A 322 18.91 -12.35 11.47
N GLY A 323 20.11 -11.86 11.14
CA GLY A 323 21.33 -12.65 11.00
C GLY A 323 21.47 -13.34 9.63
N ASN A 324 20.50 -13.14 8.74
CA ASN A 324 20.51 -13.63 7.36
C ASN A 324 21.27 -12.62 6.46
N ALA A 325 21.88 -13.09 5.37
CA ALA A 325 22.78 -12.26 4.54
C ALA A 325 22.05 -11.61 3.34
N ASP A 326 20.93 -12.22 2.99
CA ASP A 326 19.85 -11.83 2.07
C ASP A 326 18.98 -10.68 2.62
N ASP A 327 19.24 -10.30 3.87
CA ASP A 327 18.39 -9.49 4.71
C ASP A 327 19.09 -8.19 5.12
N ILE A 328 18.38 -7.05 5.10
CA ILE A 328 18.97 -5.81 5.58
C ILE A 328 19.15 -5.85 7.11
N ALA A 329 20.37 -5.60 7.59
CA ALA A 329 20.67 -5.54 9.01
C ALA A 329 20.69 -4.09 9.51
N PHE A 330 19.63 -3.70 10.21
CA PHE A 330 19.53 -2.39 10.86
C PHE A 330 20.33 -2.36 12.16
N ASP A 331 21.22 -1.39 12.28
CA ASP A 331 21.97 -1.09 13.49
C ASP A 331 21.69 0.35 13.94
N PRO A 332 20.81 0.54 14.94
CA PRO A 332 20.48 1.88 15.44
C PRO A 332 21.62 2.53 16.23
N THR A 333 22.72 1.82 16.50
CA THR A 333 23.88 2.32 17.25
C THR A 333 24.97 2.92 16.36
N GLU A 334 24.91 2.67 15.05
CA GLU A 334 25.80 3.25 14.06
C GLU A 334 25.16 4.47 13.37
N ASP A 335 26.00 5.41 12.91
CA ASP A 335 25.55 6.55 12.11
C ASP A 335 25.28 6.10 10.64
N GLY A 336 24.42 5.11 10.48
CA GLY A 336 24.05 4.48 9.22
C GLY A 336 22.82 5.11 8.57
N THR A 337 22.82 5.14 7.25
CA THR A 337 21.63 5.44 6.43
C THR A 337 21.29 4.20 5.62
N TYR A 338 20.03 3.79 5.68
CA TYR A 338 19.49 2.65 4.95
C TYR A 338 18.58 3.20 3.85
N LEU A 339 18.97 3.01 2.58
CA LEU A 339 18.15 3.45 1.47
C LEU A 339 17.11 2.38 1.12
N PHE A 340 15.88 2.83 0.90
CA PHE A 340 14.82 2.00 0.35
C PHE A 340 13.91 2.79 -0.58
N SER A 341 13.05 2.09 -1.31
CA SER A 341 11.92 2.69 -2.02
C SER A 341 10.67 1.84 -1.86
N VAL A 342 9.56 2.32 -2.40
CA VAL A 342 8.23 1.72 -2.30
C VAL A 342 7.54 1.68 -3.66
N ALA A 343 6.80 0.59 -3.90
CA ALA A 343 5.93 0.42 -5.06
C ALA A 343 4.55 -0.12 -4.63
N LEU A 344 3.51 0.28 -5.34
CA LEU A 344 2.13 -0.19 -5.18
C LEU A 344 1.65 -0.89 -6.45
N PHE A 345 0.82 -1.92 -6.28
CA PHE A 345 0.15 -2.66 -7.34
C PHE A 345 -1.34 -2.70 -7.02
N ASP A 346 -2.17 -2.36 -8.00
CA ASP A 346 -3.64 -2.37 -7.91
C ASP A 346 -4.17 -3.40 -8.89
N ASN A 347 -4.49 -4.59 -8.39
CA ASN A 347 -5.03 -5.67 -9.21
C ASN A 347 -4.24 -6.04 -10.50
N GLN A 348 -2.95 -5.68 -10.60
CA GLN A 348 -2.11 -5.96 -11.77
C GLN A 348 -1.17 -7.15 -11.56
N GLY A 349 -0.44 -7.57 -12.61
CA GLY A 349 0.64 -8.56 -12.50
C GLY A 349 0.24 -10.02 -12.51
N GLN A 350 -0.97 -10.30 -12.97
CA GLN A 350 -1.12 -11.52 -13.74
C GLN A 350 -0.44 -11.27 -15.07
N GLY A 351 0.85 -11.62 -15.17
CA GLY A 351 1.35 -12.00 -16.48
C GLY A 351 0.30 -12.91 -17.09
N GLU A 352 -0.12 -12.61 -18.32
CA GLU A 352 -0.65 -13.68 -19.15
C GLU A 352 0.28 -14.85 -18.90
N GLU A 353 -0.26 -15.99 -18.45
CA GLU A 353 0.47 -17.24 -18.56
C GLU A 353 1.07 -17.20 -19.96
N HIS A 354 2.38 -16.98 -20.05
CA HIS A 354 3.14 -17.32 -21.22
C HIS A 354 2.84 -18.79 -21.35
N GLY A 355 1.81 -19.08 -22.14
CA GLY A 355 1.65 -20.38 -22.73
C GLY A 355 3.00 -20.64 -23.33
N ASP A 356 3.56 -21.80 -23.00
CA ASP A 356 4.54 -22.47 -23.83
C ASP A 356 3.91 -22.78 -25.21
N ASP A 357 3.33 -21.79 -25.88
CA ASP A 357 3.03 -21.82 -27.30
C ASP A 357 4.12 -20.99 -27.98
N HIS A 358 5.28 -21.64 -28.08
CA HIS A 358 6.12 -21.42 -29.24
C HIS A 358 5.29 -21.73 -30.49
N ASN A 359 4.65 -20.70 -31.02
CA ASN A 359 4.29 -20.43 -32.42
C ASN A 359 2.92 -19.73 -32.48
N ASP A 360 2.91 -18.41 -32.43
CA ASP A 360 2.09 -17.66 -33.39
C ASP A 360 2.84 -16.37 -33.72
N ASP A 361 3.54 -16.41 -34.86
CA ASP A 361 3.73 -15.24 -35.70
C ASP A 361 2.32 -14.80 -36.12
N ASP A 362 1.71 -13.79 -35.49
CA ASP A 362 0.76 -12.89 -36.14
C ASP A 362 0.31 -11.77 -35.19
N ASP A 363 0.67 -10.54 -35.58
CA ASP A 363 0.02 -9.26 -35.26
C ASP A 363 -0.78 -9.16 -33.95
N ASP A 364 -0.15 -8.61 -32.89
CA ASP A 364 -0.91 -7.76 -31.97
C ASP A 364 -0.07 -6.54 -31.59
N ASP A 365 -0.73 -5.41 -31.65
CA ASP A 365 -0.28 -4.08 -31.33
C ASP A 365 0.20 -4.01 -29.88
N HIS A 366 1.49 -4.27 -29.67
CA HIS A 366 2.18 -4.03 -28.41
C HIS A 366 1.76 -2.65 -27.84
N GLU A 367 0.93 -2.68 -26.80
CA GLU A 367 0.57 -1.49 -26.03
C GLU A 367 1.85 -1.02 -25.32
N GLU A 368 2.62 -0.20 -26.03
CA GLU A 368 3.86 0.38 -25.52
C GLU A 368 3.54 1.21 -24.25
N ASN A 369 4.12 0.80 -23.11
CA ASN A 369 4.22 1.53 -21.83
C ASN A 369 3.18 1.29 -20.72
N LEU A 370 2.55 0.12 -20.62
CA LEU A 370 1.87 -0.21 -19.35
C LEU A 370 2.90 -0.61 -18.29
N LEU A 371 3.03 0.23 -17.25
CA LEU A 371 3.78 -0.10 -16.03
C LEU A 371 2.84 -0.91 -15.13
N GLU A 372 3.26 -2.12 -14.73
CA GLU A 372 2.47 -3.01 -13.83
C GLU A 372 2.22 -2.37 -12.45
N HIS A 373 3.05 -1.41 -12.05
CA HIS A 373 3.07 -0.86 -10.70
C HIS A 373 3.38 0.63 -10.67
N SER A 374 2.88 1.28 -9.63
CA SER A 374 3.13 2.69 -9.32
C SER A 374 4.29 2.80 -8.33
N ILE A 375 5.33 3.56 -8.67
CA ILE A 375 6.58 3.61 -7.90
C ILE A 375 6.86 4.98 -7.32
N TYR A 376 7.55 5.03 -6.19
CA TYR A 376 8.26 6.24 -5.77
C TYR A 376 9.66 6.27 -6.41
N THR A 377 10.01 7.38 -7.08
CA THR A 377 11.26 7.49 -7.87
C THR A 377 12.48 7.96 -7.09
N GLY A 378 12.30 8.46 -5.87
CA GLY A 378 13.42 8.82 -5.00
C GLY A 378 13.83 7.63 -4.14
N PRO A 379 15.09 7.56 -3.68
CA PRO A 379 15.40 6.78 -2.50
C PRO A 379 14.90 7.51 -1.24
N ILE A 380 14.41 6.73 -0.29
CA ILE A 380 14.10 7.15 1.07
C ILE A 380 15.27 6.74 1.95
N ALA A 381 15.85 7.67 2.69
CA ALA A 381 16.92 7.43 3.65
C ALA A 381 16.36 7.24 5.05
N LEU A 382 16.27 6.00 5.53
CA LEU A 382 16.05 5.71 6.93
C LEU A 382 17.36 5.96 7.70
N THR A 383 17.38 6.94 8.61
CA THR A 383 18.57 7.27 9.41
C THR A 383 18.24 7.24 10.90
N PHE A 384 18.92 6.37 11.64
CA PHE A 384 18.81 6.30 13.10
C PHE A 384 19.53 7.48 13.77
N GLY A 385 19.18 7.81 15.01
CA GLY A 385 20.01 8.70 15.83
C GLY A 385 19.97 10.21 15.53
N VAL A 386 19.36 10.67 14.43
CA VAL A 386 19.16 12.12 14.23
C VAL A 386 17.92 12.57 14.99
N ARG A 387 18.09 12.97 16.27
CA ARG A 387 17.07 13.80 16.92
C ARG A 387 16.82 14.99 16.00
N PRO A 388 15.58 15.24 15.52
CA PRO A 388 15.31 16.40 14.69
C PRO A 388 15.80 17.63 15.45
N VAL A 389 16.81 18.31 14.90
CA VAL A 389 17.20 19.61 15.41
C VAL A 389 15.94 20.45 15.28
N SER A 390 15.31 20.79 16.41
CA SER A 390 14.17 21.70 16.41
C SER A 390 14.57 22.89 15.53
N PRO A 391 13.75 23.32 14.56
CA PRO A 391 14.11 24.43 13.70
C PRO A 391 14.50 25.57 14.62
N SER A 392 15.77 26.00 14.51
CA SER A 392 16.29 27.06 15.34
C SER A 392 15.32 28.22 15.18
N ILE A 393 14.62 28.58 16.26
CA ILE A 393 13.83 29.80 16.30
C ILE A 393 14.86 30.91 16.11
N LEU A 394 15.00 31.38 14.87
CA LEU A 394 15.69 32.63 14.60
C LEU A 394 15.02 33.65 15.52
N PRO A 395 15.78 34.42 16.31
CA PRO A 395 15.19 35.40 17.20
C PRO A 395 14.29 36.32 16.37
N ASN A 396 13.00 36.32 16.70
CA ASN A 396 11.98 37.15 16.08
C ASN A 396 12.50 38.58 15.93
N ILE A 397 12.81 38.99 14.70
CA ILE A 397 12.87 40.41 14.36
C ILE A 397 11.42 40.90 14.43
N LEU A 398 11.15 41.67 15.49
CA LEU A 398 9.88 42.31 15.77
C LEU A 398 9.51 43.27 14.63
N ILE A 399 8.75 42.79 13.65
CA ILE A 399 8.01 43.67 12.72
C ILE A 399 6.59 43.79 13.28
N GLY A 400 6.31 44.93 13.90
CA GLY A 400 5.04 45.21 14.55
C GLY A 400 3.86 45.15 13.58
N ALA A 401 2.97 44.19 13.78
CA ALA A 401 1.67 44.15 13.13
C ALA A 401 0.71 45.11 13.87
N PHE A 402 0.28 46.16 13.18
CA PHE A 402 -0.83 47.02 13.59
C PHE A 402 -2.14 46.22 13.52
N THR A 403 -2.75 45.91 14.66
CA THR A 403 -4.13 45.45 14.74
C THR A 403 -5.07 46.65 14.59
N SER A 404 -5.74 46.77 13.44
CA SER A 404 -6.84 47.73 13.25
C SER A 404 -8.12 47.14 13.86
N VAL A 405 -8.52 47.68 15.01
CA VAL A 405 -9.82 47.43 15.64
C VAL A 405 -10.89 48.20 14.87
N VAL A 406 -11.80 47.49 14.21
CA VAL A 406 -13.01 48.09 13.61
C VAL A 406 -14.08 48.23 14.71
N VAL A 407 -14.31 49.46 15.16
CA VAL A 407 -15.43 49.81 16.05
C VAL A 407 -16.65 50.14 15.20
N ILE A 408 -17.67 49.28 15.22
CA ILE A 408 -18.98 49.56 14.64
C ILE A 408 -19.80 50.36 15.66
N ALA A 409 -20.00 51.65 15.42
CA ALA A 409 -20.86 52.51 16.24
C ALA A 409 -22.30 52.47 15.72
N THR A 410 -23.22 51.92 16.52
CA THR A 410 -24.67 51.94 16.27
C THR A 410 -25.26 53.25 16.77
N VAL A 411 -25.87 54.05 15.88
CA VAL A 411 -26.61 55.28 16.25
C VAL A 411 -28.06 54.91 16.57
N GLY A 412 -28.41 54.86 17.85
CA GLY A 412 -29.77 54.71 18.35
C GLY A 412 -30.44 56.06 18.63
N THR A 413 -31.57 56.32 17.99
CA THR A 413 -32.39 57.52 18.14
C THR A 413 -33.04 57.60 19.53
N ILE A 414 -32.80 58.69 20.25
CA ILE A 414 -33.39 58.99 21.57
C ILE A 414 -34.84 59.47 21.41
N VAL A 415 -35.80 58.74 21.99
CA VAL A 415 -37.19 59.20 22.19
C VAL A 415 -37.37 59.65 23.64
N ILE A 416 -37.55 60.96 23.83
CA ILE A 416 -37.80 61.59 25.14
C ILE A 416 -39.29 61.42 25.50
N ARG A 417 -39.61 60.70 26.59
CA ARG A 417 -40.92 60.76 27.25
C ARG A 417 -40.77 61.38 28.65
N LYS A 418 -41.29 62.60 28.83
CA LYS A 418 -41.46 63.28 30.12
C LYS A 418 -42.46 62.51 31.01
N ARG A 419 -42.06 62.19 32.24
CA ARG A 419 -42.95 61.75 33.32
C ARG A 419 -43.46 62.97 34.10
N LYS A 420 -44.77 63.01 34.37
CA LYS A 420 -45.43 63.94 35.28
C LYS A 420 -44.95 63.73 36.72
N THR A 421 -44.82 64.81 37.48
CA THR A 421 -44.95 64.83 38.94
C THR A 421 -46.10 65.79 39.29
N ALA A 422 -46.84 65.42 40.34
CA ALA A 422 -47.96 66.08 41.05
C ALA A 422 -48.71 67.23 40.35
#